data_AF-A0A0J1NEU2-F1
#
_entry.id   AF-A0A0J1NEU2-F1
#
_cell.length_a   1.000
_cell.length_b   1.000
_cell.length_c   1.000
_cell.angle_alpha   90.00
_cell.angle_beta   90.00
_cell.angle_gamma   90.00
#
_symmetry.space_group_name_H-M   'P 1'
#
loop_
_entity.id
_entity.type
_entity.pdbx_description
1 polymer ?
#
loop_
_entity_poly.entity_id
_entity_poly.type
_entity_poly.pdbx_seq_one_letter_code
_entity_poly.pdbx_strand_id
1 'polypeptide(L)'
;MMLTRHLLQQKITLLEPFYEDQTAAFAVSVARELLLYMDKTEALEKLIATPVTLPYCSASPVCEIEAGYAAGVNDCREAIRRAGYPIEGDD
;
A
#
# COMPACT_ATOMS: atom_id res chain seq x y z
N MET A 1 24.69 -3.60 11.21
CA MET A 1 24.01 -2.81 12.25
C MET A 1 22.85 -2.08 11.58
N MET A 2 21.60 -2.31 11.98
CA MET A 2 20.46 -1.56 11.44
C MET A 2 20.47 -0.13 12.00
N LEU A 3 20.24 0.86 11.15
CA LEU A 3 20.10 2.25 11.57
C LEU A 3 18.71 2.45 12.20
N THR A 4 18.64 2.91 13.44
CA THR A 4 17.37 3.16 14.15
C THR A 4 17.22 4.65 14.50
N ARG A 5 15.97 5.14 14.68
CA ARG A 5 15.72 6.52 15.14
C ARG A 5 16.49 6.83 16.42
N HIS A 6 16.45 5.90 17.38
CA HIS A 6 17.11 6.08 18.67
C HIS A 6 18.62 6.24 18.52
N LEU A 7 19.24 5.45 17.63
CA LEU A 7 20.67 5.57 17.34
C LEU A 7 21.00 6.92 16.68
N LEU A 8 20.16 7.41 15.77
CA LEU A 8 20.32 8.73 15.15
C LEU A 8 20.20 9.86 16.18
N GLN A 9 19.19 9.80 17.05
CA GLN A 9 19.00 10.76 18.14
C GLN A 9 20.20 10.77 19.09
N GLN A 10 20.67 9.59 19.50
CA GLN A 10 21.85 9.46 20.35
C GLN A 10 23.09 10.08 19.67
N LYS A 11 23.30 9.81 18.38
CA LYS A 11 24.42 10.40 17.63
C LYS A 11 24.34 11.91 17.53
N ILE A 12 23.14 12.48 17.34
CA ILE A 12 22.95 13.93 17.35
C ILE A 12 23.37 14.48 18.71
N THR A 13 22.84 13.97 19.82
CA THR A 13 23.17 14.45 21.17
C THR A 13 24.66 14.37 21.48
N LEU A 14 25.36 13.34 20.98
CA LEU A 14 26.80 13.18 21.16
C LEU A 14 27.63 14.19 20.35
N LEU A 15 27.18 14.55 19.14
CA LEU A 15 27.93 15.40 18.21
C LEU A 15 27.55 16.89 18.31
N GLU A 16 26.38 17.19 18.86
CA GLU A 16 25.83 18.54 19.02
C GLU A 16 26.73 19.52 19.81
N PRO A 17 27.52 19.10 20.82
CA PRO A 17 28.47 19.99 21.50
C PRO A 17 29.65 20.41 20.61
N PHE A 18 29.98 19.64 19.57
CA PHE A 18 31.15 19.84 18.72
C PHE A 18 30.85 20.73 17.49
N TYR A 19 30.07 21.80 17.69
CA TYR A 19 29.57 22.65 16.60
C TYR A 19 30.67 23.38 15.82
N GLU A 20 31.87 23.55 16.40
CA GLU A 20 33.01 24.20 15.75
C GLU A 20 33.73 23.27 14.77
N ASP A 21 33.59 21.95 14.93
CA ASP A 21 34.05 21.00 13.91
C ASP A 21 33.03 20.95 12.77
N GLN A 22 33.45 21.38 11.59
CA GLN A 22 32.63 21.37 10.38
C GLN A 22 32.10 19.97 10.06
N THR A 23 32.88 18.93 10.35
CA THR A 23 32.47 17.55 10.10
C THR A 23 31.35 17.13 11.05
N ALA A 24 31.49 17.40 12.35
CA ALA A 24 30.45 17.15 13.34
C ALA A 24 29.18 17.98 13.06
N ALA A 25 29.31 19.26 12.72
CA ALA A 25 28.19 20.13 12.39
C ALA A 25 27.41 19.62 11.17
N PHE A 26 28.11 19.20 10.12
CA PHE A 26 27.49 18.57 8.94
C PHE A 26 26.83 17.22 9.29
N ALA A 27 27.48 16.38 10.09
CA ALA A 27 26.90 15.12 10.51
C ALA A 27 25.61 15.30 11.32
N VAL A 28 25.55 16.31 12.19
CA VAL A 28 24.35 16.68 12.96
C VAL A 28 23.24 17.19 12.05
N SER A 29 23.55 18.05 11.06
CA SER A 29 22.53 18.58 10.14
C SER A 29 21.91 17.46 9.30
N VAL A 30 22.73 16.58 8.72
CA VAL A 30 22.26 15.43 7.93
C VAL A 30 21.46 14.45 8.79
N ALA A 31 21.90 14.18 10.02
CA ALA A 31 21.18 13.29 10.92
C ALA A 31 19.78 13.83 11.29
N ARG A 32 19.65 15.16 11.47
CA ARG A 32 18.35 15.81 11.71
C ARG A 32 17.45 15.75 10.49
N GLU A 33 17.97 16.02 9.30
CA GLU A 33 17.21 15.87 8.06
C GLU A 33 16.73 14.43 7.85
N LEU A 34 17.59 13.45 8.11
CA LEU A 34 17.25 12.04 7.98
C LEU A 34 16.11 11.64 8.94
N LEU A 35 16.14 12.09 10.20
CA LEU A 35 15.02 11.85 11.13
C LEU A 35 13.70 12.42 10.58
N LEU A 36 13.74 13.63 10.05
CA LEU A 36 12.58 14.29 9.45
C LEU A 36 12.06 13.55 8.22
N TYR A 37 12.94 13.01 7.38
CA TYR A 37 12.54 12.14 6.28
C TYR A 37 11.91 10.83 6.77
N MET A 38 12.47 10.19 7.79
CA MET A 38 11.88 8.99 8.38
C MET A 38 10.47 9.25 8.93
N ASP A 39 10.22 10.41 9.56
CA ASP A 39 8.87 10.80 10.01
C ASP A 39 7.90 10.95 8.83
N LYS A 40 8.34 11.61 7.76
CA LYS A 40 7.51 11.78 6.54
C LYS A 40 7.19 10.46 5.88
N THR A 41 8.16 9.56 5.76
CA THR A 41 7.95 8.23 5.16
C THR A 41 6.94 7.43 5.97
N GLU A 42 7.05 7.41 7.29
CA GLU A 42 6.10 6.71 8.15
C GLU A 42 4.67 7.28 8.03
N ALA A 43 4.54 8.61 7.93
CA ALA A 43 3.25 9.24 7.70
C ALA A 43 2.66 8.87 6.34
N LEU A 44 3.48 8.84 5.29
CA LEU A 44 3.07 8.43 3.95
C LEU A 44 2.68 6.95 3.89
N GLU A 45 3.45 6.07 4.54
CA GLU A 45 3.13 4.64 4.64
C GLU A 45 1.77 4.44 5.31
N LYS A 46 1.47 5.18 6.39
CA LYS A 46 0.15 5.16 7.04
C LYS A 46 -0.96 5.64 6.10
N LEU A 47 -0.73 6.68 5.31
CA LEU A 47 -1.71 7.18 4.34
C LEU A 47 -1.96 6.16 3.22
N ILE A 48 -0.91 5.56 2.66
CA ILE A 48 -1.02 4.54 1.59
C ILE A 48 -1.66 3.26 2.12
N ALA A 49 -1.34 2.87 3.36
CA ALA A 49 -1.94 1.71 4.02
C ALA A 49 -3.40 1.95 4.44
N THR A 50 -3.97 3.14 4.23
CA THR A 50 -5.38 3.39 4.50
C THR A 50 -6.22 2.53 3.54
N PRO A 51 -6.98 1.56 4.05
CA PRO A 51 -7.78 0.69 3.19
C PRO A 51 -8.82 1.53 2.44
N VAL A 52 -8.82 1.42 1.12
CA VAL A 52 -9.89 1.97 0.29
C VAL A 52 -11.14 1.14 0.56
N THR A 53 -12.02 1.64 1.41
CA THR A 53 -13.34 1.03 1.60
C THR A 53 -14.16 1.33 0.36
N LEU A 54 -14.41 0.30 -0.46
CA LEU A 54 -15.41 0.41 -1.51
C LEU A 54 -16.78 0.67 -0.86
N PRO A 55 -17.63 1.52 -1.45
CA PRO A 55 -19.00 1.68 -0.99
C PRO A 55 -19.69 0.31 -0.99
N TYR A 56 -20.61 0.12 -0.04
CA TYR A 56 -21.38 -1.11 0.06
C TYR A 56 -22.13 -1.38 -1.26
N CYS A 57 -21.67 -2.38 -2.00
CA CYS A 57 -22.38 -2.91 -3.16
C CYS A 57 -23.29 -4.04 -2.67
N SER A 58 -24.61 -3.82 -2.69
CA SER A 58 -25.62 -4.86 -2.44
C SER A 58 -25.75 -5.84 -3.61
N ALA A 59 -25.13 -5.55 -4.75
CA ALA A 59 -25.02 -6.47 -5.86
C ALA A 59 -23.85 -7.43 -5.58
N SER A 60 -24.19 -8.70 -5.27
CA SER A 60 -23.32 -9.82 -5.63
C SER A 60 -22.94 -9.65 -7.11
N PRO A 61 -21.72 -9.98 -7.56
CA PRO A 61 -21.34 -9.91 -8.98
C PRO A 61 -22.11 -10.99 -9.76
N VAL A 62 -23.42 -10.77 -9.92
CA VAL A 62 -24.31 -11.55 -10.77
C VAL A 62 -24.19 -10.91 -12.14
N CYS A 63 -23.46 -11.57 -13.03
CA CYS A 63 -23.45 -11.21 -14.44
C CYS A 63 -24.76 -11.71 -15.06
N GLU A 64 -25.68 -10.79 -15.34
CA GLU A 64 -26.86 -11.09 -16.14
C GLU A 64 -26.43 -11.31 -17.60
N ILE A 65 -26.68 -12.51 -18.14
CA ILE A 65 -26.44 -12.81 -19.54
C ILE A 65 -27.79 -12.69 -20.26
N GLU A 66 -28.02 -11.56 -20.93
CA GLU A 66 -29.23 -11.36 -21.74
C GLU A 66 -29.26 -12.31 -22.94
N ALA A 67 -30.31 -13.14 -23.04
CA ALA A 67 -30.48 -14.17 -24.06
C ALA A 67 -30.74 -13.63 -25.49
N GLY A 68 -30.65 -12.31 -25.71
CA GLY A 68 -30.97 -11.67 -27.00
C GLY A 68 -30.03 -12.03 -28.15
N TYR A 69 -28.81 -12.52 -27.84
CA TYR A 69 -27.81 -12.98 -28.82
C TYR A 69 -27.49 -14.46 -28.60
N ALA A 70 -28.35 -15.35 -29.08
CA ALA A 70 -28.27 -16.81 -28.88
C ALA A 70 -26.92 -17.47 -29.23
N ALA A 71 -26.07 -16.83 -30.04
CA ALA A 71 -24.76 -17.38 -30.41
C ALA A 71 -23.66 -17.18 -29.34
N GLY A 72 -23.66 -16.04 -28.61
CA GLY A 72 -22.57 -15.73 -27.65
C GLY A 72 -22.88 -16.16 -26.20
N VAL A 73 -24.15 -16.40 -25.90
CA VAL A 73 -24.63 -16.77 -24.55
C VAL A 73 -24.09 -18.14 -24.12
N ASN A 74 -24.03 -19.11 -25.04
CA ASN A 74 -23.51 -20.45 -24.76
C ASN A 74 -22.00 -20.44 -24.50
N ASP A 75 -21.24 -19.64 -25.26
CA ASP A 75 -19.78 -19.52 -25.08
C ASP A 75 -19.45 -18.90 -23.71
N CYS A 76 -20.22 -17.90 -23.27
CA CYS A 76 -20.07 -17.30 -21.95
C CYS A 76 -20.44 -18.29 -20.84
N ARG A 77 -21.54 -19.05 -20.97
CA ARG A 77 -21.91 -20.08 -19.98
C ARG A 77 -20.85 -21.18 -19.89
N GLU A 78 -20.34 -21.67 -21.01
CA GLU A 78 -19.25 -22.66 -21.04
C GLU A 78 -17.96 -22.13 -20.40
N ALA A 79 -17.59 -20.88 -20.66
CA ALA A 79 -16.42 -20.26 -20.04
C ALA A 79 -16.56 -20.14 -18.51
N ILE A 80 -17.73 -19.74 -18.02
CA ILE A 80 -18.05 -19.63 -16.58
C ILE A 80 -18.01 -21.02 -15.94
N ARG A 81 -18.57 -22.04 -16.61
CA ARG A 81 -18.55 -23.44 -16.14
C ARG A 81 -17.11 -23.98 -16.05
N ARG A 82 -16.27 -23.73 -17.06
CA ARG A 82 -14.84 -24.10 -17.04
C ARG A 82 -14.05 -23.40 -15.94
N ALA A 83 -14.46 -22.20 -15.54
CA ALA A 83 -13.87 -21.47 -14.44
C ALA A 83 -14.38 -21.94 -13.05
N GLY A 84 -15.32 -22.89 -13.00
CA GLY A 84 -15.80 -23.52 -11.77
C GLY A 84 -16.85 -22.71 -11.00
N TYR A 85 -17.47 -21.71 -11.63
CA TYR A 85 -18.52 -20.90 -10.99
C TYR A 85 -19.91 -21.53 -11.21
N PRO A 86 -20.81 -21.46 -10.22
CA PRO A 86 -22.17 -21.97 -10.34
C PRO A 86 -22.99 -21.12 -11.32
N ILE A 87 -23.81 -21.78 -12.13
CA ILE A 87 -24.73 -21.15 -13.09
C ILE A 87 -26.15 -21.52 -12.68
N GLU A 88 -27.00 -20.52 -12.49
CA GLU A 88 -28.40 -20.75 -12.10
C GLU A 88 -29.17 -21.47 -13.22
N GLY A 89 -29.81 -22.60 -12.88
CA GLY A 89 -30.52 -23.46 -13.82
C GLY A 89 -29.68 -24.52 -14.54
N ASP A 90 -28.39 -24.65 -14.22
CA ASP A 90 -27.67 -25.92 -14.40
C ASP A 90 -28.03 -26.81 -13.20
N ASP A 91 -28.82 -27.87 -13.42
CA ASP A 91 -28.90 -29.00 -12.49
C ASP A 91 -27.61 -29.84 -12.55
#